data_AF-A0A6P4BHS2-F1
#
_entry.id   AF-A0A6P4BHS2-F1
#
_cell.length_a   1.000
_cell.length_b   1.000
_cell.length_c   1.000
_cell.angle_alpha   90.00
_cell.angle_beta   90.00
_cell.angle_gamma   90.00
#
_symmetry.space_group_name_H-M   'P 1'
#
loop_
_entity.id
_entity.type
_entity.pdbx_description
1 polymer ?
#
loop_
_entity_poly.entity_id
_entity_poly.type
_entity_poly.pdbx_seq_one_letter_code
_entity_poly.pdbx_strand_id
1 'polypeptide(L)'
;ITGKGELFTCSENQNSELFHAVLGGLGQFGIITRARIALEPAPQRVRWIRVLYSNFSAFTKDQEFLISLHGQPSSKKFDYVEGFVIVDEGLINNWRSSFFSPHNPVKISSINSNGGVLYCLEITKNYHESTSDTIDQEIEALLKKLDFIPTSVFTTDLPYVDFLDRVHKAELKLRSKGLWDVPHPWLNLFIPKSKISDFDKGVFKGILGNKTSGPILIYPMNKEKWDQRSSVVTPDEEVFYLVAFLRSALDSGDETQSLDYLTNQNRQILRFCDDAGINAKQYLPHYTTQEEWLDHFGDKWAQFYQRKMEFDPRRILAAGQRIFNPTPLSSNIKKLASW
;
A
#
# COMPACT_ATOMS: atom_id res chain seq x y z
N ILE A 1 15.14 -5.93 -21.10
CA ILE A 1 16.60 -5.94 -21.38
C ILE A 1 17.31 -6.38 -20.10
N THR A 2 18.08 -7.47 -20.10
CA THR A 2 18.76 -7.99 -18.90
C THR A 2 20.01 -7.19 -18.55
N GLY A 3 20.66 -7.48 -17.41
CA GLY A 3 21.95 -6.88 -17.05
C GLY A 3 23.11 -7.28 -17.99
N LYS A 4 22.90 -8.31 -18.83
CA LYS A 4 23.81 -8.71 -19.92
C LYS A 4 23.61 -7.89 -21.20
N GLY A 5 22.59 -7.04 -21.26
CA GLY A 5 22.23 -6.28 -22.46
C GLY A 5 21.35 -7.05 -23.45
N GLU A 6 20.85 -8.23 -23.07
CA GLU A 6 20.05 -9.08 -23.95
C GLU A 6 18.57 -8.69 -23.93
N LEU A 7 17.95 -8.66 -25.11
CA LEU A 7 16.52 -8.41 -25.25
C LEU A 7 15.74 -9.73 -25.21
N PHE A 8 14.93 -9.91 -24.16
CA PHE A 8 14.01 -11.04 -24.04
C PHE A 8 12.55 -10.58 -24.13
N THR A 9 11.72 -11.39 -24.78
CA THR A 9 10.27 -11.42 -24.53
C THR A 9 10.00 -12.57 -23.58
N CYS A 10 9.25 -12.31 -22.51
CA CYS A 10 8.95 -13.31 -21.49
C CYS A 10 7.46 -13.30 -21.11
N SER A 11 6.95 -14.45 -20.68
CA SER A 11 5.57 -14.72 -20.24
C SER A 11 5.58 -15.97 -19.35
N GLU A 12 4.41 -16.41 -18.85
CA GLU A 12 4.30 -17.66 -18.10
C GLU A 12 4.83 -18.90 -18.85
N ASN A 13 4.75 -18.90 -20.18
CA ASN A 13 5.12 -20.04 -21.03
C ASN A 13 6.40 -19.82 -21.85
N GLN A 14 7.04 -18.66 -21.73
CA GLN A 14 8.25 -18.32 -22.50
C GLN A 14 9.21 -17.54 -21.61
N ASN A 15 10.44 -18.02 -21.42
CA ASN A 15 11.42 -17.38 -20.53
C ASN A 15 10.80 -17.07 -19.15
N SER A 16 10.01 -18.03 -18.63
CA SER A 16 9.14 -17.85 -17.47
C SER A 16 9.91 -17.47 -16.20
N GLU A 17 11.13 -17.99 -16.06
CA GLU A 17 11.99 -17.63 -14.94
C GLU A 17 12.30 -16.13 -14.91
N LEU A 18 12.64 -15.53 -16.06
CA LEU A 18 12.82 -14.08 -16.17
C LEU A 18 11.50 -13.34 -15.93
N PHE A 19 10.38 -13.85 -16.47
CA PHE A 19 9.06 -13.24 -16.30
C PHE A 19 8.68 -13.12 -14.82
N HIS A 20 8.81 -14.20 -14.05
CA HIS A 20 8.53 -14.18 -12.62
C HIS A 20 9.59 -13.44 -11.80
N ALA A 21 10.86 -13.47 -12.22
CA ALA A 21 11.92 -12.72 -11.57
C ALA A 21 11.65 -11.21 -11.58
N VAL A 22 11.26 -10.63 -12.73
CA VAL A 22 11.09 -9.18 -12.85
C VAL A 22 9.87 -8.64 -12.10
N LEU A 23 8.83 -9.45 -11.89
CA LEU A 23 7.63 -9.06 -11.13
C LEU A 23 7.95 -9.00 -9.63
N GLY A 24 7.93 -7.78 -9.06
CA GLY A 24 8.44 -7.53 -7.70
C GLY A 24 9.96 -7.59 -7.60
N GLY A 25 10.68 -7.66 -8.71
CA GLY A 25 12.12 -7.90 -8.75
C GLY A 25 13.01 -6.70 -8.42
N LEU A 26 12.43 -5.57 -7.99
CA LEU A 26 13.15 -4.34 -7.60
C LEU A 26 14.17 -3.87 -8.66
N GLY A 27 13.87 -4.09 -9.95
CA GLY A 27 14.75 -3.76 -11.07
C GLY A 27 16.05 -4.57 -11.17
N GLN A 28 16.19 -5.66 -10.40
CA GLN A 28 17.45 -6.39 -10.26
C GLN A 28 17.85 -7.25 -11.46
N PHE A 29 16.88 -7.69 -12.26
CA PHE A 29 17.09 -8.70 -13.30
C PHE A 29 17.03 -8.13 -14.72
N GLY A 30 16.45 -6.94 -14.89
CA GLY A 30 16.32 -6.30 -16.18
C GLY A 30 15.48 -5.04 -16.14
N ILE A 31 15.55 -4.28 -17.23
CA ILE A 31 14.68 -3.14 -17.51
C ILE A 31 13.48 -3.64 -18.31
N ILE A 32 12.28 -3.46 -17.77
CA ILE A 32 11.02 -3.74 -18.45
C ILE A 32 10.77 -2.61 -19.45
N THR A 33 10.81 -2.91 -20.74
CA THR A 33 10.58 -1.93 -21.82
C THR A 33 9.17 -1.98 -22.38
N ARG A 34 8.43 -3.06 -22.11
CA ARG A 34 7.05 -3.26 -22.54
C ARG A 34 6.36 -4.26 -21.60
N ALA A 35 5.11 -4.00 -21.25
CA ALA A 35 4.25 -4.94 -20.54
C ALA A 35 2.95 -5.15 -21.32
N ARG A 36 2.37 -6.35 -21.24
CA ARG A 36 0.99 -6.62 -21.67
C ARG A 36 0.15 -6.72 -20.42
N ILE A 37 -0.85 -5.85 -20.28
CA ILE A 37 -1.68 -5.73 -19.08
C ILE A 37 -3.09 -6.20 -19.44
N ALA A 38 -3.70 -6.99 -18.56
CA ALA A 38 -5.09 -7.43 -18.73
C ALA A 38 -6.04 -6.23 -18.62
N LEU A 39 -7.13 -6.27 -19.39
CA LEU A 39 -8.16 -5.23 -19.41
C LEU A 39 -9.52 -5.83 -19.07
N GLU A 40 -10.40 -5.00 -18.53
CA GLU A 40 -11.81 -5.30 -18.32
C GLU A 40 -12.68 -4.20 -18.92
N PRO A 41 -13.98 -4.45 -19.17
CA PRO A 41 -14.91 -3.40 -19.55
C PRO A 41 -14.96 -2.31 -18.48
N ALA A 42 -14.67 -1.06 -18.87
CA ALA A 42 -14.67 0.05 -17.93
C ALA A 42 -16.12 0.41 -17.52
N PRO A 43 -16.42 0.50 -16.22
CA PRO A 43 -17.68 1.08 -15.77
C PRO A 43 -17.71 2.57 -16.10
N GLN A 44 -18.91 3.14 -16.19
CA GLN A 44 -19.06 4.58 -16.46
C GLN A 44 -18.90 5.39 -15.18
N ARG A 45 -19.43 4.88 -14.07
CA ARG A 45 -19.56 5.60 -12.81
C ARG A 45 -19.17 4.75 -11.62
N VAL A 46 -18.92 5.44 -10.52
CA VAL A 46 -18.55 4.88 -9.23
C VAL A 46 -19.39 5.54 -8.16
N ARG A 47 -20.07 4.75 -7.34
CA ARG A 47 -20.53 5.18 -6.02
C ARG A 47 -19.36 5.03 -5.07
N TRP A 48 -18.84 6.15 -4.58
CA TRP A 48 -17.75 6.17 -3.62
C TRP A 48 -18.31 6.43 -2.23
N ILE A 49 -18.00 5.54 -1.28
CA ILE A 49 -18.61 5.52 0.05
C ILE A 49 -17.50 5.49 1.11
N ARG A 50 -17.69 6.26 2.18
CA ARG A 50 -16.90 6.15 3.41
C ARG A 50 -17.81 6.01 4.62
N VAL A 51 -17.42 5.15 5.55
CA VAL A 51 -18.08 4.94 6.85
C VAL A 51 -17.04 4.89 7.97
N LEU A 52 -17.45 5.22 9.20
CA LEU A 52 -16.56 5.27 10.37
C LEU A 52 -16.80 4.12 11.34
N TYR A 53 -15.72 3.66 11.96
CA TYR A 53 -15.71 2.72 13.08
C TYR A 53 -14.94 3.32 14.25
N SER A 54 -15.41 3.05 15.47
CA SER A 54 -14.68 3.31 16.71
C SER A 54 -14.03 2.05 17.29
N ASN A 55 -14.41 0.87 16.80
CA ASN A 55 -13.88 -0.43 17.23
C ASN A 55 -13.03 -1.04 16.12
N PHE A 56 -11.74 -1.27 16.40
CA PHE A 56 -10.81 -1.84 15.44
C PHE A 56 -11.19 -3.25 14.98
N SER A 57 -11.67 -4.09 15.91
CA SER A 57 -12.07 -5.47 15.59
C SER A 57 -13.30 -5.52 14.69
N ALA A 58 -14.25 -4.59 14.84
CA ALA A 58 -15.39 -4.48 13.94
C ALA A 58 -14.92 -4.02 12.55
N PHE A 59 -14.06 -2.99 12.51
CA PHE A 59 -13.47 -2.47 11.28
C PHE A 59 -12.72 -3.54 10.47
N THR A 60 -11.81 -4.28 11.10
CA THR A 60 -11.01 -5.31 10.39
C THR A 60 -11.86 -6.51 9.99
N LYS A 61 -12.79 -6.96 10.84
CA LYS A 61 -13.75 -8.03 10.52
C LYS A 61 -14.56 -7.70 9.27
N ASP A 62 -15.02 -6.46 9.16
CA ASP A 62 -15.81 -6.03 8.00
C ASP A 62 -14.96 -5.88 6.74
N GLN A 63 -13.73 -5.36 6.83
CA GLN A 63 -12.81 -5.37 5.70
C GLN A 63 -12.53 -6.80 5.20
N GLU A 64 -12.22 -7.73 6.11
CA GLU A 64 -11.97 -9.14 5.79
C GLU A 64 -13.19 -9.81 5.16
N PHE A 65 -14.38 -9.55 5.71
CA PHE A 65 -15.63 -10.02 5.13
C PHE A 65 -15.79 -9.52 3.69
N LEU A 66 -15.58 -8.22 3.43
CA LEU A 66 -15.74 -7.65 2.10
C LEU A 66 -14.76 -8.24 1.08
N ILE A 67 -13.48 -8.41 1.43
CA ILE A 67 -12.50 -9.00 0.50
C ILE A 67 -12.71 -10.51 0.28
N SER A 68 -13.38 -11.20 1.21
CA SER A 68 -13.75 -12.61 1.02
C SER A 68 -14.78 -12.81 -0.11
N LEU A 69 -15.53 -11.75 -0.46
CA LEU A 69 -16.56 -11.76 -1.50
C LEU A 69 -15.98 -11.61 -2.92
N HIS A 70 -14.66 -11.57 -3.10
CA HIS A 70 -14.03 -11.26 -4.39
C HIS A 70 -14.48 -12.19 -5.55
N GLY A 71 -14.81 -13.45 -5.25
CA GLY A 71 -15.31 -14.45 -6.20
C GLY A 71 -16.83 -14.43 -6.41
N GLN A 72 -17.56 -13.58 -5.68
CA GLN A 72 -19.01 -13.43 -5.84
C GLN A 72 -19.36 -12.56 -7.06
N PRO A 73 -20.59 -12.69 -7.60
CA PRO A 73 -21.09 -11.79 -8.64
C PRO A 73 -21.01 -10.32 -8.20
N SER A 74 -20.87 -9.40 -9.16
CA SER A 74 -20.76 -7.96 -8.91
C SER A 74 -21.85 -7.44 -7.98
N SER A 75 -23.09 -7.88 -8.14
CA SER A 75 -24.24 -7.47 -7.30
C SER A 75 -24.10 -7.80 -5.82
N LYS A 76 -23.19 -8.71 -5.45
CA LYS A 76 -22.95 -9.17 -4.07
C LYS A 76 -21.61 -8.71 -3.48
N LYS A 77 -20.87 -7.83 -4.14
CA LYS A 77 -19.60 -7.30 -3.64
C LYS A 77 -19.44 -5.80 -3.94
N PHE A 78 -18.46 -5.21 -3.27
CA PHE A 78 -17.88 -3.92 -3.66
C PHE A 78 -16.69 -4.17 -4.59
N ASP A 79 -16.35 -3.16 -5.40
CA ASP A 79 -15.31 -3.24 -6.43
C ASP A 79 -13.97 -2.67 -5.95
N TYR A 80 -13.98 -1.95 -4.83
CA TYR A 80 -12.82 -1.40 -4.15
C TYR A 80 -13.05 -1.45 -2.64
N VAL A 81 -12.00 -1.80 -1.89
CA VAL A 81 -11.99 -1.82 -0.42
C VAL A 81 -10.63 -1.35 0.06
N GLU A 82 -10.62 -0.20 0.74
CA GLU A 82 -9.47 0.28 1.52
C GLU A 82 -9.93 0.79 2.89
N GLY A 83 -8.99 1.30 3.66
CA GLY A 83 -9.31 1.94 4.93
C GLY A 83 -8.19 2.86 5.40
N PHE A 84 -8.53 3.64 6.42
CA PHE A 84 -7.65 4.66 6.97
C PHE A 84 -7.71 4.64 8.49
N VAL A 85 -6.59 4.93 9.15
CA VAL A 85 -6.55 5.21 10.59
C VAL A 85 -6.61 6.73 10.78
N ILE A 86 -7.50 7.18 11.67
CA ILE A 86 -7.64 8.57 12.10
C ILE A 86 -7.24 8.66 13.58
N VAL A 87 -6.09 9.26 13.86
CA VAL A 87 -5.62 9.50 15.24
C VAL A 87 -5.63 10.98 15.64
N ASP A 88 -5.84 11.88 14.67
CA ASP A 88 -5.83 13.32 14.86
C ASP A 88 -7.17 13.92 14.41
N GLU A 89 -7.80 14.75 15.24
CA GLU A 89 -9.03 15.48 14.90
C GLU A 89 -8.84 16.40 13.68
N GLY A 90 -7.63 16.89 13.41
CA GLY A 90 -7.29 17.69 12.23
C GLY A 90 -7.42 16.91 10.90
N LEU A 91 -7.17 15.60 10.91
CA LEU A 91 -7.32 14.72 9.74
C LEU A 91 -8.78 14.57 9.31
N ILE A 92 -9.71 14.75 10.26
CA ILE A 92 -11.15 14.74 9.97
C ILE A 92 -11.46 15.80 8.91
N ASN A 93 -10.92 17.02 9.03
CA ASN A 93 -11.23 18.09 8.08
C ASN A 93 -10.57 17.89 6.70
N ASN A 94 -9.41 17.23 6.64
CA ASN A 94 -8.73 16.92 5.37
C ASN A 94 -9.39 15.75 4.62
N TRP A 95 -9.77 14.70 5.33
CA TRP A 95 -10.57 13.60 4.80
C TRP A 95 -11.87 14.10 4.17
N ARG A 96 -12.53 15.03 4.85
CA ARG A 96 -13.82 15.62 4.43
C ARG A 96 -13.75 16.37 3.10
N SER A 97 -12.58 16.87 2.71
CA SER A 97 -12.47 17.78 1.56
C SER A 97 -12.84 17.15 0.20
N SER A 98 -12.85 15.82 0.08
CA SER A 98 -13.28 15.12 -1.15
C SER A 98 -14.77 14.71 -1.16
N PHE A 99 -15.46 14.73 -0.01
CA PHE A 99 -16.81 14.15 0.15
C PHE A 99 -17.91 15.17 0.47
N PHE A 100 -17.57 16.42 0.77
CA PHE A 100 -18.59 17.39 1.18
C PHE A 100 -19.30 18.05 -0.01
N SER A 101 -20.56 17.64 -0.19
CA SER A 101 -21.66 18.58 -0.36
C SER A 101 -22.00 19.20 1.02
N PRO A 102 -22.33 20.49 1.14
CA PRO A 102 -22.66 21.17 2.41
C PRO A 102 -23.83 20.57 3.24
N HIS A 103 -24.52 19.55 2.73
CA HIS A 103 -25.82 19.10 3.23
C HIS A 103 -25.78 18.04 4.34
N ASN A 104 -24.60 17.53 4.75
CA ASN A 104 -24.55 16.49 5.80
C ASN A 104 -23.40 16.68 6.82
N PRO A 105 -23.48 17.68 7.72
CA PRO A 105 -22.47 17.91 8.74
C PRO A 105 -22.64 16.93 9.92
N VAL A 106 -22.03 15.74 9.85
CA VAL A 106 -21.92 14.87 11.04
C VAL A 106 -20.97 15.54 12.04
N LYS A 107 -21.46 15.94 13.22
CA LYS A 107 -20.62 16.44 14.31
C LYS A 107 -19.91 15.24 14.98
N ILE A 108 -18.66 14.96 14.60
CA ILE A 108 -17.85 13.86 15.17
C ILE A 108 -17.60 14.06 16.67
N SER A 109 -17.80 15.26 17.22
CA SER A 109 -17.78 15.50 18.67
C SER A 109 -18.79 14.67 19.47
N SER A 110 -19.74 13.98 18.82
CA SER A 110 -20.65 13.01 19.47
C SER A 110 -20.20 11.54 19.37
N ILE A 111 -19.09 11.25 18.68
CA ILE A 111 -18.57 9.88 18.52
C ILE A 111 -17.54 9.62 19.61
N ASN A 112 -17.93 8.89 20.65
CA ASN A 112 -17.00 8.40 21.68
C ASN A 112 -16.03 7.39 21.05
N SER A 113 -14.79 7.81 20.77
CA SER A 113 -13.71 6.91 20.38
C SER A 113 -13.05 6.32 21.62
N ASN A 114 -13.10 4.99 21.78
CA ASN A 114 -12.37 4.30 22.84
C ASN A 114 -10.87 4.37 22.53
N GLY A 115 -10.17 5.30 23.16
CA GLY A 115 -8.73 5.51 22.98
C GLY A 115 -8.35 6.54 21.90
N GLY A 116 -9.28 7.40 21.47
CA GLY A 116 -8.95 8.54 20.60
C GLY A 116 -8.74 8.23 19.11
N VAL A 117 -8.83 6.95 18.72
CA VAL A 117 -8.62 6.50 17.32
C VAL A 117 -9.96 6.14 16.67
N LEU A 118 -10.16 6.60 15.43
CA LEU A 118 -11.26 6.16 14.55
C LEU A 118 -10.69 5.48 13.30
N TYR A 119 -11.51 4.66 12.64
CA TYR A 119 -11.13 3.96 11.42
C TYR A 119 -12.12 4.25 10.30
N CYS A 120 -11.60 4.46 9.10
CA CYS A 120 -12.38 4.53 7.86
C CYS A 120 -12.47 3.18 7.21
N LEU A 121 -13.66 2.82 6.75
CA LEU A 121 -13.79 1.95 5.61
C LEU A 121 -14.11 2.80 4.38
N GLU A 122 -13.26 2.72 3.35
CA GLU A 122 -13.49 3.34 2.05
C GLU A 122 -13.79 2.25 1.02
N ILE A 123 -14.96 2.33 0.40
CA ILE A 123 -15.44 1.31 -0.54
C ILE A 123 -16.06 1.96 -1.77
N THR A 124 -16.05 1.22 -2.88
CA THR A 124 -16.79 1.65 -4.06
C THR A 124 -17.64 0.57 -4.68
N LYS A 125 -18.67 1.04 -5.38
CA LYS A 125 -19.49 0.22 -6.27
C LYS A 125 -19.47 0.82 -7.66
N ASN A 126 -18.97 0.04 -8.62
CA ASN A 126 -18.94 0.38 -10.03
C ASN A 126 -20.32 0.13 -10.65
N TYR A 127 -20.78 1.04 -11.50
CA TYR A 127 -22.07 0.88 -12.17
C TYR A 127 -22.12 1.58 -13.54
N HIS A 128 -23.11 1.20 -14.33
CA HIS A 128 -23.47 1.85 -15.60
C HIS A 128 -24.74 2.66 -15.42
N GLU A 129 -24.97 3.66 -16.26
CA GLU A 129 -26.21 4.45 -16.20
C GLU A 129 -27.47 3.59 -16.41
N SER A 130 -27.37 2.49 -17.17
CA SER A 130 -28.46 1.52 -17.36
C SER A 130 -28.83 0.74 -16.10
N THR A 131 -27.97 0.72 -15.07
CA THR A 131 -28.19 0.01 -13.80
C THR A 131 -28.34 0.99 -12.63
N SER A 132 -28.57 2.28 -12.89
CA SER A 132 -28.72 3.30 -11.84
C SER A 132 -29.87 3.00 -10.87
N ASP A 133 -30.93 2.38 -11.37
CA ASP A 133 -32.17 2.21 -10.59
C ASP A 133 -32.06 1.10 -9.53
N THR A 134 -31.11 0.17 -9.69
CA THR A 134 -30.91 -0.96 -8.76
C THR A 134 -29.71 -0.75 -7.83
N ILE A 135 -28.83 0.22 -8.13
CA ILE A 135 -27.55 0.36 -7.44
C ILE A 135 -27.72 0.68 -5.94
N ASP A 136 -28.70 1.52 -5.61
CA ASP A 136 -28.98 1.93 -4.23
C ASP A 136 -29.40 0.74 -3.38
N GLN A 137 -30.26 -0.13 -3.93
CA GLN A 137 -30.73 -1.35 -3.23
C GLN A 137 -29.59 -2.35 -3.00
N GLU A 138 -28.69 -2.50 -3.97
CA GLU A 138 -27.51 -3.36 -3.83
C GLU A 138 -26.56 -2.83 -2.75
N ILE A 139 -26.29 -1.53 -2.76
CA ILE A 139 -25.43 -0.88 -1.76
C ILE A 139 -26.04 -1.02 -0.37
N GLU A 140 -27.33 -0.72 -0.21
CA GLU A 140 -28.02 -0.87 1.07
C GLU A 140 -27.96 -2.31 1.60
N ALA A 141 -28.17 -3.30 0.72
CA ALA A 141 -28.10 -4.71 1.09
C ALA A 141 -26.69 -5.15 1.54
N LEU A 142 -25.64 -4.54 0.99
CA LEU A 142 -24.26 -4.78 1.41
C LEU A 142 -23.93 -4.05 2.71
N LEU A 143 -24.30 -2.77 2.83
CA LEU A 143 -24.05 -1.96 4.03
C LEU A 143 -24.78 -2.51 5.26
N LYS A 144 -25.98 -3.10 5.11
CA LYS A 144 -26.73 -3.74 6.21
C LYS A 144 -25.99 -4.90 6.89
N LYS A 145 -24.91 -5.42 6.29
CA LYS A 145 -24.11 -6.52 6.82
C LYS A 145 -22.88 -6.04 7.61
N LEU A 146 -22.68 -4.73 7.71
CA LEU A 146 -21.51 -4.11 8.29
C LEU A 146 -21.87 -3.42 9.63
N ASP A 147 -20.89 -3.35 10.52
CA ASP A 147 -20.99 -2.92 11.91
C ASP A 147 -20.45 -1.47 12.11
N PHE A 148 -20.51 -0.62 11.07
CA PHE A 148 -20.07 0.79 11.14
C PHE A 148 -21.03 1.67 11.97
N ILE A 149 -20.57 2.87 12.33
CA ILE A 149 -21.40 3.87 13.05
C ILE A 149 -22.51 4.36 12.10
N PRO A 150 -23.81 4.08 12.35
CA PRO A 150 -24.86 4.27 11.35
C PRO A 150 -25.01 5.72 10.83
N THR A 151 -24.67 6.71 11.64
CA THR A 151 -24.74 8.14 11.29
C THR A 151 -23.54 8.64 10.47
N SER A 152 -22.60 7.76 10.11
CA SER A 152 -21.32 8.13 9.49
C SER A 152 -21.21 7.78 7.99
N VAL A 153 -22.33 7.60 7.29
CA VAL A 153 -22.32 7.28 5.86
C VAL A 153 -22.11 8.54 5.03
N PHE A 154 -20.96 8.61 4.34
CA PHE A 154 -20.64 9.63 3.35
C PHE A 154 -20.60 8.97 1.98
N THR A 155 -21.29 9.55 1.00
CA THR A 155 -21.41 8.97 -0.33
C THR A 155 -21.38 10.05 -1.41
N THR A 156 -20.81 9.74 -2.57
CA THR A 156 -20.80 10.59 -3.75
C THR A 156 -20.70 9.75 -5.01
N ASP A 157 -21.20 10.27 -6.13
CA ASP A 157 -21.14 9.64 -7.45
C ASP A 157 -20.20 10.42 -8.36
N LEU A 158 -19.28 9.72 -9.00
CA LEU A 158 -18.32 10.32 -9.92
C LEU A 158 -18.03 9.41 -11.12
N PRO A 159 -17.53 9.96 -12.24
CA PRO A 159 -17.00 9.16 -13.34
C PRO A 159 -15.91 8.19 -12.86
N TYR A 160 -15.79 7.02 -13.50
CA TYR A 160 -14.81 6.01 -13.10
C TYR A 160 -13.37 6.54 -13.11
N VAL A 161 -13.00 7.28 -14.16
CA VAL A 161 -11.65 7.87 -14.28
C VAL A 161 -11.38 8.89 -13.19
N ASP A 162 -12.36 9.71 -12.82
CA ASP A 162 -12.23 10.68 -11.73
C ASP A 162 -11.97 10.01 -10.38
N PHE A 163 -12.54 8.83 -10.15
CA PHE A 163 -12.26 8.05 -8.95
C PHE A 163 -10.83 7.50 -8.99
N LEU A 164 -10.39 6.93 -10.10
CA LEU A 164 -9.03 6.41 -10.26
C LEU A 164 -7.97 7.51 -10.09
N ASP A 165 -8.24 8.72 -10.60
CA ASP A 165 -7.33 9.87 -10.56
C ASP A 165 -7.50 10.78 -9.32
N ARG A 166 -8.27 10.34 -8.31
CA ARG A 166 -8.62 11.19 -7.15
C ARG A 166 -7.43 11.74 -6.37
N VAL A 167 -6.29 11.04 -6.38
CA VAL A 167 -5.06 11.47 -5.70
C VAL A 167 -4.36 12.62 -6.45
N HIS A 168 -4.53 12.73 -7.77
CA HIS A 168 -3.96 13.85 -8.53
C HIS A 168 -4.56 15.20 -8.10
N LYS A 169 -5.86 15.25 -7.75
CA LYS A 169 -6.48 16.44 -7.16
C LYS A 169 -5.81 16.83 -5.82
N ALA A 170 -5.38 15.86 -5.02
CA ALA A 170 -4.64 16.10 -3.78
C ALA A 170 -3.20 16.58 -4.06
N GLU A 171 -2.52 15.99 -5.05
CA GLU A 171 -1.21 16.44 -5.54
C GLU A 171 -1.24 17.93 -5.92
N LEU A 172 -2.16 18.34 -6.81
CA LEU A 172 -2.26 19.72 -7.27
C LEU A 172 -2.47 20.71 -6.12
N LYS A 173 -3.27 20.32 -5.12
CA LYS A 173 -3.51 21.12 -3.90
C LYS A 173 -2.29 21.21 -2.99
N LEU A 174 -1.48 20.15 -2.91
CA LEU A 174 -0.24 20.17 -2.12
C LEU A 174 0.86 20.97 -2.84
N ARG A 175 0.98 20.81 -4.17
CA ARG A 175 1.90 21.60 -5.00
C ARG A 175 1.63 23.10 -4.89
N SER A 176 0.37 23.53 -4.96
CA SER A 176 0.02 24.95 -4.83
C SER A 176 0.34 25.56 -3.46
N LYS A 177 0.59 24.72 -2.46
CA LYS A 177 1.03 25.11 -1.10
C LYS A 177 2.52 24.89 -0.85
N GLY A 178 3.29 24.40 -1.83
CA GLY A 178 4.68 24.00 -1.63
C GLY A 178 4.86 22.78 -0.72
N LEU A 179 3.82 21.98 -0.51
CA LEU A 179 3.81 20.82 0.39
C LEU A 179 3.99 19.49 -0.34
N TRP A 180 4.30 19.52 -1.64
CA TRP A 180 4.51 18.30 -2.44
C TRP A 180 6.00 17.95 -2.58
N ASP A 181 6.87 18.91 -2.87
CA ASP A 181 8.31 18.67 -3.02
C ASP A 181 9.04 18.82 -1.67
N VAL A 182 8.55 18.09 -0.67
CA VAL A 182 9.09 18.00 0.71
C VAL A 182 9.62 16.58 1.00
N PRO A 183 10.39 16.34 2.07
CA PRO A 183 10.80 14.98 2.42
C PRO A 183 9.60 14.11 2.82
N HIS A 184 9.56 12.87 2.31
CA HIS A 184 8.50 11.89 2.58
C HIS A 184 9.07 10.64 3.26
N PRO A 185 9.22 10.64 4.61
CA PRO A 185 9.71 9.47 5.34
C PRO A 185 8.59 8.41 5.47
N TRP A 186 8.16 7.86 4.34
CA TRP A 186 7.11 6.86 4.29
C TRP A 186 7.59 5.52 4.86
N LEU A 187 6.67 4.82 5.52
CA LEU A 187 6.86 3.45 5.96
C LEU A 187 5.68 2.62 5.48
N ASN A 188 5.93 1.61 4.65
CA ASN A 188 4.89 0.74 4.11
C ASN A 188 5.20 -0.69 4.52
N LEU A 189 4.23 -1.35 5.16
CA LEU A 189 4.40 -2.66 5.77
C LEU A 189 3.28 -3.59 5.31
N PHE A 190 3.62 -4.85 5.10
CA PHE A 190 2.68 -5.96 5.12
C PHE A 190 2.69 -6.59 6.52
N ILE A 191 1.54 -6.59 7.18
CA ILE A 191 1.35 -7.11 8.53
C ILE A 191 0.49 -8.39 8.46
N PRO A 192 0.93 -9.53 9.04
CA PRO A 192 0.10 -10.73 9.10
C PRO A 192 -1.23 -10.47 9.81
N LYS A 193 -2.35 -11.06 9.32
CA LYS A 193 -3.69 -10.88 9.92
C LYS A 193 -3.68 -11.22 11.41
N SER A 194 -3.02 -12.32 11.81
CA SER A 194 -2.97 -12.74 13.22
C SER A 194 -2.39 -11.70 14.18
N LYS A 195 -1.58 -10.76 13.66
CA LYS A 195 -0.87 -9.74 14.43
C LYS A 195 -1.45 -8.33 14.27
N ILE A 196 -2.46 -8.14 13.43
CA ILE A 196 -2.96 -6.79 13.13
C ILE A 196 -3.60 -6.10 14.36
N SER A 197 -4.22 -6.86 15.27
CA SER A 197 -4.76 -6.30 16.51
C SER A 197 -3.67 -5.90 17.51
N ASP A 198 -2.55 -6.60 17.55
CA ASP A 198 -1.41 -6.23 18.41
C ASP A 198 -0.71 -4.99 17.84
N PHE A 199 -0.61 -4.92 16.50
CA PHE A 199 -0.13 -3.74 15.78
C PHE A 199 -1.00 -2.51 16.07
N ASP A 200 -2.33 -2.62 16.04
CA ASP A 200 -3.23 -1.52 16.42
C ASP A 200 -2.97 -1.00 17.84
N LYS A 201 -2.89 -1.92 18.82
CA LYS A 201 -2.65 -1.55 20.23
C LYS A 201 -1.30 -0.89 20.43
N GLY A 202 -0.24 -1.44 19.85
CA GLY A 202 1.13 -0.93 20.05
C GLY A 202 1.44 0.31 19.24
N VAL A 203 0.95 0.38 17.99
CA VAL A 203 1.32 1.44 17.05
C VAL A 203 0.26 2.53 17.01
N PHE A 204 -0.97 2.21 16.57
CA PHE A 204 -2.00 3.24 16.37
C PHE A 204 -2.46 3.87 17.68
N LYS A 205 -2.62 3.07 18.73
CA LYS A 205 -3.01 3.52 20.07
C LYS A 205 -1.84 3.77 21.02
N GLY A 206 -0.61 3.53 20.56
CA GLY A 206 0.62 3.67 21.34
C GLY A 206 1.58 4.66 20.70
N ILE A 207 2.50 4.14 19.87
CA ILE A 207 3.65 4.90 19.31
C ILE A 207 3.23 6.20 18.61
N LEU A 208 2.08 6.22 17.92
CA LEU A 208 1.64 7.40 17.17
C LEU A 208 1.22 8.59 18.05
N GLY A 209 0.71 8.32 19.26
CA GLY A 209 0.05 9.35 20.06
C GLY A 209 -1.16 9.95 19.36
N ASN A 210 -1.32 11.28 19.41
CA ASN A 210 -2.49 12.02 18.91
C ASN A 210 -2.20 12.95 17.72
N LYS A 211 -0.99 12.89 17.14
CA LYS A 211 -0.57 13.74 16.03
C LYS A 211 -0.06 12.89 14.87
N THR A 212 -0.40 13.29 13.65
CA THR A 212 0.13 12.67 12.42
C THR A 212 0.50 13.72 11.38
N SER A 213 1.42 13.34 10.50
CA SER A 213 1.90 14.21 9.41
C SER A 213 1.49 13.67 8.04
N GLY A 214 0.33 13.03 7.93
CA GLY A 214 -0.17 12.43 6.69
C GLY A 214 -1.16 11.28 6.91
N PRO A 215 -1.79 10.75 5.85
CA PRO A 215 -2.72 9.64 5.96
C PRO A 215 -2.01 8.34 6.35
N ILE A 216 -2.76 7.48 7.06
CA ILE A 216 -2.34 6.12 7.39
C ILE A 216 -3.32 5.18 6.73
N LEU A 217 -2.87 4.46 5.68
CA LEU A 217 -3.69 3.45 5.02
C LEU A 217 -3.64 2.15 5.80
N ILE A 218 -4.78 1.45 5.84
CA ILE A 218 -4.88 0.09 6.36
C ILE A 218 -5.96 -0.70 5.64
N TYR A 219 -5.59 -1.83 5.03
CA TYR A 219 -6.56 -2.74 4.41
C TYR A 219 -5.99 -4.15 4.20
N PRO A 220 -6.83 -5.19 4.27
CA PRO A 220 -6.42 -6.57 4.07
C PRO A 220 -6.35 -6.94 2.58
N MET A 221 -5.56 -7.97 2.29
CA MET A 221 -5.39 -8.57 0.97
C MET A 221 -5.41 -10.09 1.08
N ASN A 222 -5.94 -10.76 0.04
CA ASN A 222 -5.95 -12.22 -0.06
C ASN A 222 -4.65 -12.72 -0.69
N LYS A 223 -3.86 -13.53 0.03
CA LYS A 223 -2.57 -14.07 -0.42
C LYS A 223 -2.68 -14.92 -1.67
N GLU A 224 -3.80 -15.64 -1.87
CA GLU A 224 -4.05 -16.42 -3.09
C GLU A 224 -4.02 -15.60 -4.39
N LYS A 225 -4.13 -14.27 -4.34
CA LYS A 225 -4.00 -13.38 -5.51
C LYS A 225 -2.55 -13.01 -5.83
N TRP A 226 -1.59 -13.44 -5.01
CA TRP A 226 -0.17 -13.16 -5.16
C TRP A 226 0.58 -14.41 -5.62
N ASP A 227 1.12 -14.35 -6.84
CA ASP A 227 1.90 -15.47 -7.40
C ASP A 227 3.21 -15.67 -6.64
N GLN A 228 3.33 -16.82 -5.97
CA GLN A 228 4.50 -17.16 -5.17
C GLN A 228 5.79 -17.29 -5.98
N ARG A 229 5.71 -17.54 -7.30
CA ARG A 229 6.87 -17.60 -8.20
C ARG A 229 7.53 -16.22 -8.38
N SER A 230 6.77 -15.14 -8.17
CA SER A 230 7.26 -13.77 -8.28
C SER A 230 8.28 -13.43 -7.19
N SER A 231 9.02 -12.35 -7.39
CA SER A 231 10.01 -11.85 -6.43
C SER A 231 9.41 -11.03 -5.28
N VAL A 232 8.08 -10.84 -5.26
CA VAL A 232 7.41 -10.17 -4.15
C VAL A 232 7.56 -10.99 -2.87
N VAL A 233 7.82 -10.29 -1.76
CA VAL A 233 7.86 -10.85 -0.40
C VAL A 233 6.60 -10.43 0.34
N THR A 234 5.85 -11.40 0.85
CA THR A 234 4.63 -11.19 1.66
C THR A 234 4.72 -11.99 2.95
N PRO A 235 3.94 -11.65 3.98
CA PRO A 235 3.72 -12.52 5.13
C PRO A 235 3.22 -13.92 4.74
N ASP A 236 3.39 -14.88 5.66
CA ASP A 236 2.92 -16.26 5.48
C ASP A 236 1.55 -16.54 6.10
N GLU A 237 0.55 -15.76 5.67
CA GLU A 237 -0.84 -15.95 6.06
C GLU A 237 -1.77 -15.74 4.85
N GLU A 238 -2.91 -16.43 4.83
CA GLU A 238 -3.92 -16.31 3.76
C GLU A 238 -4.45 -14.88 3.61
N VAL A 239 -4.47 -14.13 4.71
CA VAL A 239 -4.79 -12.70 4.73
C VAL A 239 -3.68 -11.94 5.43
N PHE A 240 -3.27 -10.83 4.85
CA PHE A 240 -2.35 -9.87 5.46
C PHE A 240 -2.78 -8.45 5.11
N TYR A 241 -2.33 -7.47 5.88
CA TYR A 241 -2.71 -6.07 5.74
C TYR A 241 -1.58 -5.26 5.13
N LEU A 242 -1.90 -4.36 4.18
CA LEU A 242 -1.05 -3.19 3.97
C LEU A 242 -1.29 -2.23 5.14
N VAL A 243 -0.21 -1.71 5.71
CA VAL A 243 -0.23 -0.53 6.57
C VAL A 243 0.78 0.47 6.00
N ALA A 244 0.32 1.64 5.58
CA ALA A 244 1.16 2.66 4.94
C ALA A 244 1.08 4.00 5.68
N PHE A 245 2.20 4.44 6.25
CA PHE A 245 2.36 5.74 6.89
C PHE A 245 2.86 6.75 5.86
N LEU A 246 1.94 7.50 5.24
CA LEU A 246 2.25 8.41 4.14
C LEU A 246 2.58 9.83 4.65
N ARG A 247 3.66 9.92 5.42
CA ARG A 247 4.10 11.13 6.13
C ARG A 247 4.75 12.15 5.19
N SER A 248 4.56 13.43 5.46
CA SER A 248 5.32 14.56 4.90
C SER A 248 6.04 15.27 6.04
N ALA A 249 7.36 15.41 5.94
CA ALA A 249 8.15 16.15 6.91
C ALA A 249 8.14 17.65 6.56
N LEU A 250 7.88 18.50 7.54
CA LEU A 250 7.75 19.94 7.37
C LEU A 250 8.75 20.68 8.25
N ASP A 251 9.35 21.73 7.70
CA ASP A 251 10.15 22.69 8.44
C ASP A 251 9.24 23.83 8.95
N SER A 252 8.33 23.47 9.86
CA SER A 252 7.27 24.35 10.38
C SER A 252 7.57 24.89 11.79
N GLY A 253 8.70 24.49 12.38
CA GLY A 253 9.01 24.73 13.80
C GLY A 253 8.33 23.76 14.78
N ASP A 254 7.42 22.89 14.33
CA ASP A 254 6.89 21.77 15.13
C ASP A 254 7.83 20.56 14.98
N GLU A 255 8.58 20.24 16.04
CA GLU A 255 9.52 19.10 16.06
C GLU A 255 8.85 17.78 15.67
N THR A 256 7.56 17.60 16.00
CA THR A 256 6.80 16.38 15.69
C THR A 256 6.55 16.18 14.19
N GLN A 257 6.80 17.21 13.38
CA GLN A 257 6.71 17.16 11.92
C GLN A 257 8.09 17.12 11.24
N SER A 258 9.18 17.17 12.00
CA SER A 258 10.53 17.12 11.44
C SER A 258 10.86 15.75 10.84
N LEU A 259 11.79 15.73 9.87
CA LEU A 259 12.26 14.50 9.24
C LEU A 259 12.85 13.52 10.26
N ASP A 260 13.64 14.02 11.21
CA ASP A 260 14.31 13.20 12.22
C ASP A 260 13.30 12.57 13.18
N TYR A 261 12.31 13.34 13.65
CA TYR A 261 11.25 12.82 14.50
C TYR A 261 10.47 11.71 13.80
N LEU A 262 10.00 11.96 12.57
CA LEU A 262 9.19 10.99 11.81
C LEU A 262 10.01 9.74 11.47
N THR A 263 11.28 9.89 11.12
CA THR A 263 12.19 8.75 10.87
C THR A 263 12.48 7.96 12.15
N ASN A 264 12.60 8.63 13.29
CA ASN A 264 12.73 7.96 14.59
C ASN A 264 11.46 7.20 14.97
N GLN A 265 10.28 7.77 14.73
CA GLN A 265 9.01 7.08 14.96
C GLN A 265 8.87 5.84 14.04
N ASN A 266 9.29 5.91 12.78
CA ASN A 266 9.33 4.73 11.90
C ASN A 266 10.25 3.63 12.46
N ARG A 267 11.42 3.98 13.01
CA ARG A 267 12.32 3.02 13.68
C ARG A 267 11.69 2.41 14.93
N GLN A 268 10.92 3.18 15.70
CA GLN A 268 10.19 2.64 16.86
C GLN A 268 9.11 1.63 16.43
N ILE A 269 8.40 1.90 15.34
CA ILE A 269 7.39 0.98 14.79
C ILE A 269 8.04 -0.34 14.34
N LEU A 270 9.15 -0.27 13.62
CA LEU A 270 9.89 -1.46 13.18
C LEU A 270 10.40 -2.29 14.38
N ARG A 271 11.03 -1.64 15.37
CA ARG A 271 11.47 -2.30 16.60
C ARG A 271 10.33 -2.96 17.37
N PHE A 272 9.19 -2.29 17.46
CA PHE A 272 8.00 -2.87 18.08
C PHE A 272 7.55 -4.14 17.35
N CYS A 273 7.57 -4.14 16.01
CA CYS A 273 7.26 -5.35 15.24
C CYS A 273 8.22 -6.49 15.60
N ASP A 274 9.53 -6.22 15.65
CA ASP A 274 10.54 -7.22 15.98
C ASP A 274 10.36 -7.76 17.42
N ASP A 275 10.24 -6.87 18.41
CA ASP A 275 10.10 -7.20 19.83
C ASP A 275 8.80 -7.98 20.11
N ALA A 276 7.71 -7.66 19.41
CA ALA A 276 6.42 -8.33 19.56
C ALA A 276 6.28 -9.60 18.70
N GLY A 277 7.33 -9.98 17.95
CA GLY A 277 7.30 -11.13 17.05
C GLY A 277 6.27 -10.98 15.92
N ILE A 278 6.06 -9.74 15.45
CA ILE A 278 5.27 -9.43 14.27
C ILE A 278 6.21 -9.52 13.07
N ASN A 279 6.13 -10.62 12.32
CA ASN A 279 6.93 -10.83 11.10
C ASN A 279 6.42 -9.94 9.95
N ALA A 280 6.59 -8.63 10.11
CA ALA A 280 6.21 -7.62 9.14
C ALA A 280 7.19 -7.63 7.96
N LYS A 281 6.67 -7.48 6.74
CA LYS A 281 7.50 -7.34 5.53
C LYS A 281 7.38 -5.92 5.00
N GLN A 282 8.48 -5.21 4.82
CA GLN A 282 8.41 -3.88 4.21
C GLN A 282 7.98 -3.97 2.75
N TYR A 283 6.97 -3.19 2.37
CA TYR A 283 6.65 -2.89 0.97
C TYR A 283 7.43 -1.63 0.56
N LEU A 284 7.96 -1.60 -0.66
CA LEU A 284 8.99 -0.62 -1.04
C LEU A 284 10.19 -0.62 -0.06
N PRO A 285 10.81 -1.79 0.20
CA PRO A 285 11.89 -1.93 1.17
C PRO A 285 13.12 -1.09 0.81
N HIS A 286 13.81 -0.57 1.82
CA HIS A 286 14.97 0.31 1.66
C HIS A 286 16.12 -0.02 2.63
N TYR A 287 16.34 -1.31 2.86
CA TYR A 287 17.43 -1.80 3.71
C TYR A 287 18.81 -1.38 3.19
N THR A 288 19.77 -1.28 4.10
CA THR A 288 21.10 -0.73 3.79
C THR A 288 22.19 -1.78 3.74
N THR A 289 21.92 -2.97 4.28
CA THR A 289 22.85 -4.10 4.34
C THR A 289 22.28 -5.33 3.64
N GLN A 290 23.17 -6.20 3.15
CA GLN A 290 22.75 -7.46 2.53
C GLN A 290 22.14 -8.43 3.54
N GLU A 291 22.55 -8.36 4.81
CA GLU A 291 22.00 -9.19 5.90
C GLU A 291 20.52 -8.86 6.15
N GLU A 292 20.16 -7.58 6.19
CA GLU A 292 18.76 -7.15 6.26
C GLU A 292 17.95 -7.62 5.03
N TRP A 293 18.56 -7.60 3.84
CA TRP A 293 17.91 -8.12 2.63
C TRP A 293 17.72 -9.64 2.67
N LEU A 294 18.72 -10.38 3.17
CA LEU A 294 18.65 -11.82 3.42
C LEU A 294 17.46 -12.15 4.33
N ASP A 295 17.33 -11.45 5.46
CA ASP A 295 16.21 -11.60 6.39
C ASP A 295 14.86 -11.22 5.76
N HIS A 296 14.82 -10.12 5.00
CA HIS A 296 13.63 -9.69 4.27
C HIS A 296 13.12 -10.80 3.35
N PHE A 297 13.98 -11.31 2.45
CA PHE A 297 13.60 -12.35 1.49
C PHE A 297 13.36 -13.72 2.14
N GLY A 298 14.02 -14.02 3.26
CA GLY A 298 13.93 -15.32 3.94
C GLY A 298 14.18 -16.47 2.96
N ASP A 299 13.27 -17.43 2.92
CA ASP A 299 13.36 -18.62 2.06
C ASP A 299 13.44 -18.29 0.55
N LYS A 300 13.00 -17.10 0.13
CA LYS A 300 13.11 -16.67 -1.29
C LYS A 300 14.53 -16.23 -1.67
N TRP A 301 15.43 -16.02 -0.73
CA TRP A 301 16.75 -15.44 -1.01
C TRP A 301 17.56 -16.27 -2.01
N ALA A 302 17.61 -17.60 -1.83
CA ALA A 302 18.41 -18.47 -2.68
C ALA A 302 18.00 -18.35 -4.17
N GLN A 303 16.68 -18.35 -4.43
CA GLN A 303 16.16 -18.16 -5.77
C GLN A 303 16.41 -16.74 -6.29
N PHE A 304 16.21 -15.72 -5.45
CA PHE A 304 16.48 -14.32 -5.83
C PHE A 304 17.95 -14.11 -6.23
N TYR A 305 18.88 -14.71 -5.47
CA TYR A 305 20.31 -14.69 -5.75
C TYR A 305 20.64 -15.43 -7.06
N GLN A 306 20.08 -16.63 -7.26
CA GLN A 306 20.30 -17.40 -8.49
C GLN A 306 19.85 -16.61 -9.72
N ARG A 307 18.65 -16.03 -9.69
CA ARG A 307 18.12 -15.13 -10.73
C ARG A 307 19.02 -13.94 -10.97
N LYS A 308 19.59 -13.36 -9.91
CA LYS A 308 20.54 -12.24 -10.03
C LYS A 308 21.76 -12.67 -10.82
N MET A 309 22.36 -13.81 -10.49
CA MET A 309 23.55 -14.32 -11.20
C MET A 309 23.22 -14.71 -12.65
N GLU A 310 22.01 -15.19 -12.90
CA GLU A 310 21.57 -15.53 -14.25
C GLU A 310 21.37 -14.31 -15.14
N PHE A 311 20.68 -13.26 -14.65
CA PHE A 311 20.24 -12.14 -15.50
C PHE A 311 21.09 -10.87 -15.35
N ASP A 312 21.78 -10.67 -14.23
CA ASP A 312 22.69 -9.54 -13.98
C ASP A 312 23.92 -9.97 -13.13
N PRO A 313 24.80 -10.84 -13.66
CA PRO A 313 25.96 -11.35 -12.93
C PRO A 313 26.98 -10.27 -12.53
N ARG A 314 26.99 -9.15 -13.25
CA ARG A 314 27.88 -8.00 -12.96
C ARG A 314 27.29 -7.03 -11.93
N ARG A 315 26.04 -7.26 -11.51
CA ARG A 315 25.34 -6.48 -10.47
C ARG A 315 25.28 -4.99 -10.81
N ILE A 316 25.01 -4.67 -12.08
CA ILE A 316 24.98 -3.29 -12.58
C ILE A 316 23.61 -2.64 -12.40
N LEU A 317 22.54 -3.43 -12.40
CA LEU A 317 21.17 -2.92 -12.39
C LEU A 317 20.70 -2.56 -10.99
N ALA A 318 20.01 -1.42 -10.88
CA ALA A 318 19.30 -0.97 -9.69
C ALA A 318 20.17 -0.95 -8.41
N ALA A 319 21.41 -0.48 -8.51
CA ALA A 319 22.35 -0.35 -7.38
C ALA A 319 21.79 0.50 -6.21
N GLY A 320 20.84 1.41 -6.48
CA GLY A 320 20.14 2.18 -5.46
C GLY A 320 19.35 1.33 -4.45
N GLN A 321 19.02 0.08 -4.78
CA GLN A 321 18.38 -0.87 -3.87
C GLN A 321 19.35 -1.43 -2.82
N ARG A 322 20.67 -1.37 -3.05
CA ARG A 322 21.71 -1.81 -2.10
C ARG A 322 21.64 -3.30 -1.72
N ILE A 323 21.01 -4.15 -2.55
CA ILE A 323 20.97 -5.61 -2.35
C ILE A 323 22.30 -6.25 -2.77
N PHE A 324 22.82 -5.83 -3.93
CA PHE A 324 24.04 -6.35 -4.54
C PHE A 324 24.94 -5.20 -4.97
N ASN A 325 26.19 -5.20 -4.50
CA ASN A 325 27.18 -4.22 -4.92
C ASN A 325 27.77 -4.60 -6.28
N PRO A 326 27.97 -3.62 -7.21
CA PRO A 326 28.64 -3.86 -8.48
C PRO A 326 30.00 -4.51 -8.27
N THR A 327 30.32 -5.52 -9.07
CA THR A 327 31.67 -6.10 -9.07
C THR A 327 32.60 -5.11 -9.79
N PRO A 328 33.71 -4.65 -9.18
CA PRO A 328 34.68 -3.82 -9.88
C PRO A 328 35.18 -4.57 -11.13
N LEU A 329 35.29 -3.89 -12.26
CA LEU A 329 35.99 -4.43 -13.41
C LEU A 329 37.43 -4.73 -12.98
N SER A 330 37.83 -6.01 -12.96
CA SER A 330 39.22 -6.38 -12.76
C SER A 330 40.07 -5.66 -13.81
N SER A 331 41.09 -4.92 -13.37
CA SER A 331 41.95 -4.03 -14.16
C SER A 331 42.91 -4.73 -15.12
N ASN A 332 42.52 -5.84 -15.74
CA ASN A 332 43.37 -6.61 -16.66
C ASN A 332 43.25 -6.20 -18.14
N ILE A 333 42.48 -5.16 -18.47
CA ILE A 333 42.41 -4.58 -19.83
C ILE A 333 43.32 -3.34 -19.89
N LYS A 334 44.62 -3.51 -19.64
CA LYS A 334 45.66 -2.53 -19.98
C LYS A 334 46.86 -3.14 -20.74
N LYS A 335 46.72 -4.36 -21.29
CA LYS A 335 47.82 -5.08 -21.95
C LYS A 335 47.54 -5.57 -23.38
N LEU A 336 46.68 -4.89 -24.15
CA LEU A 336 46.46 -5.20 -25.57
C LEU A 336 46.53 -3.96 -26.49
N ALA A 337 47.32 -2.95 -26.12
CA ALA A 337 47.68 -1.85 -27.02
C ALA A 337 49.19 -1.59 -26.95
N SER A 338 49.97 -2.60 -27.33
CA SER A 338 51.39 -2.44 -27.67
C SER A 338 51.88 -3.68 -28.43
N TRP A 339 51.52 -3.80 -29.70
CA TRP A 339 52.27 -4.52 -30.74
C TRP A 339 51.97 -3.88 -32.08
#